data_AF-A0A2W4IKN3-F1
#
_entry.id   AF-A0A2W4IKN3-F1
#
_cell.length_a   1.000
_cell.length_b   1.000
_cell.length_c   1.000
_cell.angle_alpha   90.00
_cell.angle_beta   90.00
_cell.angle_gamma   90.00
#
_symmetry.space_group_name_H-M   'P 1'
#
loop_
_entity.id
_entity.type
_entity.pdbx_description
1 polymer ?
#
loop_
_entity_poly.entity_id
_entity_poly.type
_entity_poly.pdbx_seq_one_letter_code
_entity_poly.pdbx_strand_id
1 'polypeptide(L)'
;YKRNFERANKVYKGVTKLKKRPELVIVVDGNMLSTLIDEVENLKGKLEAIVIAGTNFSRYWPENELITTNINSYQSLDFVLKAILL
;
A
#
# COMPACT_ATOMS: atom_id res chain seq x y z
N TYR A 1 -17.54 -26.18 1.69
CA TYR A 1 -17.79 -25.01 0.82
C TYR A 1 -17.71 -23.67 1.56
N LYS A 2 -18.54 -23.42 2.59
CA LYS A 2 -18.57 -22.13 3.31
C LYS A 2 -17.22 -21.63 3.86
N ARG A 3 -16.46 -22.50 4.54
CA ARG A 3 -15.14 -22.17 5.10
C ARG A 3 -14.09 -21.75 4.06
N ASN A 4 -14.08 -22.42 2.90
CA ASN A 4 -13.14 -22.10 1.83
C ASN A 4 -13.50 -20.77 1.17
N PHE A 5 -14.80 -20.49 1.00
CA PHE A 5 -15.29 -19.21 0.51
C PHE A 5 -14.94 -18.07 1.47
N GLU A 6 -15.16 -18.23 2.78
CA GLU A 6 -14.81 -17.20 3.77
C GLU A 6 -13.32 -16.87 3.78
N ARG A 7 -12.46 -17.89 3.65
CA ARG A 7 -11.01 -17.70 3.55
C ARG A 7 -10.62 -16.91 2.30
N ALA A 8 -11.17 -17.28 1.14
CA ALA A 8 -10.91 -16.55 -0.11
C ALA A 8 -11.45 -15.11 -0.03
N ASN A 9 -12.65 -14.92 0.50
CA ASN A 9 -13.28 -13.62 0.63
C ASN A 9 -12.46 -12.68 1.55
N LYS A 10 -11.87 -13.21 2.63
CA LYS A 10 -11.02 -12.40 3.53
C LYS A 10 -9.85 -11.73 2.79
N VAL A 11 -9.25 -12.43 1.83
CA VAL A 11 -8.10 -11.95 1.05
C VAL A 11 -8.55 -11.13 -0.16
N TYR A 12 -9.51 -11.62 -0.93
CA TYR A 12 -9.84 -11.06 -2.25
C TYR A 12 -10.97 -10.04 -2.25
N LYS A 13 -11.71 -9.84 -1.14
CA LYS A 13 -12.86 -8.90 -1.10
C LYS A 13 -12.53 -7.51 -1.63
N GLY A 14 -11.34 -7.00 -1.33
CA GLY A 14 -10.90 -5.65 -1.70
C GLY A 14 -10.56 -5.48 -3.18
N VAL A 15 -10.29 -6.57 -3.90
CA VAL A 15 -9.86 -6.53 -5.31
C VAL A 15 -10.91 -7.04 -6.29
N THR A 16 -12.10 -7.39 -5.81
CA THR A 16 -13.20 -7.91 -6.66
C THR A 16 -13.61 -6.98 -7.80
N LYS A 17 -13.41 -5.67 -7.64
CA LYS A 17 -13.69 -4.65 -8.66
C LYS A 17 -12.47 -4.27 -9.51
N LEU A 18 -11.29 -4.81 -9.21
CA LEU A 18 -10.05 -4.52 -9.93
C LEU A 18 -10.00 -5.37 -11.21
N LYS A 19 -10.44 -4.80 -12.34
CA LYS A 19 -10.53 -5.51 -13.64
C LYS A 19 -9.25 -5.46 -14.47
N LYS A 20 -8.38 -4.49 -14.19
CA LYS A 20 -7.11 -4.24 -14.89
C LYS A 20 -6.05 -3.90 -13.85
N ARG A 21 -4.78 -3.94 -14.26
CA ARG A 21 -3.68 -3.45 -13.43
C ARG A 21 -3.96 -1.99 -13.03
N PRO A 22 -3.79 -1.61 -11.75
CA PRO A 22 -3.89 -0.21 -11.35
C PRO A 22 -2.75 0.61 -11.96
N GLU A 23 -3.00 1.89 -12.18
CA GLU A 23 -1.98 2.84 -12.66
C GLU A 23 -1.10 3.33 -11.51
N LEU A 24 -1.67 3.40 -10.30
CA LEU A 24 -1.03 3.83 -9.07
C LEU A 24 -1.34 2.85 -7.93
N VAL A 25 -0.34 2.54 -7.11
CA VAL A 25 -0.49 1.78 -5.86
C VAL A 25 -0.01 2.62 -4.68
N ILE A 26 -0.86 2.80 -3.67
CA ILE A 26 -0.48 3.43 -2.40
C ILE A 26 -0.21 2.30 -1.39
N VAL A 27 1.03 2.20 -0.92
CA VAL A 27 1.44 1.20 0.07
C VAL A 27 1.41 1.83 1.46
N VAL A 28 0.52 1.34 2.32
CA VAL A 28 0.46 1.75 3.73
C VAL A 28 1.33 0.81 4.56
N ASP A 29 2.31 1.36 5.28
CA ASP A 29 3.33 0.61 6.01
C ASP A 29 4.25 -0.21 5.09
N GLY A 30 5.11 0.52 4.38
CA GLY A 30 6.13 -0.10 3.52
C GLY A 30 7.10 -1.02 4.25
N ASN A 31 7.30 -0.87 5.56
CA ASN A 31 8.20 -1.75 6.32
C ASN A 31 7.53 -3.10 6.60
N MET A 32 6.25 -3.10 6.97
CA MET A 32 5.48 -4.33 7.16
C MET A 32 5.22 -5.08 5.83
N LEU A 33 5.07 -4.36 4.72
CA LEU A 33 4.76 -4.91 3.40
C LEU A 33 6.01 -4.99 2.50
N SER A 34 7.14 -5.42 3.04
CA SER A 34 8.43 -5.46 2.33
C SER A 34 8.39 -6.22 1.00
N THR A 35 7.67 -7.35 0.93
CA THR A 35 7.50 -8.11 -0.33
C THR A 35 6.70 -7.34 -1.38
N LEU A 36 5.70 -6.56 -0.98
CA LEU A 36 4.97 -5.70 -1.92
C LEU A 36 5.86 -4.56 -2.42
N ILE A 37 6.73 -4.02 -1.57
CA ILE A 37 7.73 -3.03 -1.99
C ILE A 37 8.66 -3.64 -3.05
N ASP A 38 9.14 -4.88 -2.86
CA ASP A 38 9.94 -5.58 -3.88
C ASP A 38 9.18 -5.71 -5.21
N GLU A 39 7.90 -6.11 -5.17
CA GLU A 39 7.07 -6.26 -6.37
C GLU A 39 6.86 -4.93 -7.11
N VAL A 40 6.59 -3.85 -6.37
CA VAL A 40 6.38 -2.52 -6.93
C VAL A 40 7.67 -1.98 -7.53
N GLU A 41 8.80 -2.14 -6.85
CA GLU A 41 10.11 -1.71 -7.34
C GLU A 41 10.50 -2.44 -8.64
N ASN A 42 10.20 -3.74 -8.74
CA ASN A 42 10.40 -4.52 -9.97
C ASN A 42 9.51 -4.07 -11.14
N LEU A 43 8.41 -3.37 -10.85
CA LEU A 43 7.47 -2.84 -11.84
C LEU A 43 7.68 -1.34 -12.13
N LYS A 44 8.77 -0.75 -11.62
CA LYS A 44 9.09 0.66 -11.82
C LYS A 44 9.07 1.03 -13.31
N GLY A 45 8.40 2.13 -13.64
CA GLY A 45 8.16 2.60 -15.01
C GLY A 45 6.93 1.98 -15.71
N LYS A 46 6.30 0.96 -15.11
CA LYS A 46 5.02 0.38 -15.56
C LYS A 46 3.90 0.56 -14.53
N LEU A 47 4.26 0.86 -13.29
CA LEU A 47 3.37 1.06 -12.16
C LEU A 47 3.95 2.20 -11.32
N GLU A 48 3.14 3.23 -11.07
CA GLU A 48 3.50 4.28 -10.13
C GLU A 48 3.16 3.83 -8.71
N ALA A 49 3.92 4.29 -7.73
CA ALA A 49 3.64 3.98 -6.35
C ALA A 49 4.02 5.11 -5.39
N ILE A 50 3.18 5.27 -4.37
CA ILE A 50 3.42 6.13 -3.22
C ILE A 50 3.54 5.23 -1.99
N VAL A 51 4.62 5.39 -1.24
CA VAL A 51 4.86 4.62 -0.02
C VAL A 51 4.60 5.51 1.19
N ILE A 52 3.73 5.06 2.07
CA ILE A 52 3.52 5.67 3.40
C ILE A 52 4.32 4.85 4.40
N ALA A 53 5.29 5.51 5.04
CA ALA A 53 6.32 4.86 5.85
C ALA A 53 6.53 5.58 7.20
N GLY A 54 6.95 4.82 8.21
CA GLY A 54 7.50 5.37 9.44
C GLY A 54 9.00 5.61 9.31
N THR A 55 9.62 6.18 10.36
CA THR A 55 11.07 6.38 10.42
C THR A 55 11.88 5.08 10.48
N ASN A 56 11.22 3.94 10.69
CA ASN A 56 11.81 2.61 10.68
C ASN A 56 11.88 1.97 9.28
N PHE A 57 11.43 2.66 8.24
CA PHE A 57 11.54 2.18 6.86
C PHE A 57 12.98 2.29 6.38
N SER A 58 13.62 1.15 6.12
CA SER A 58 15.06 1.04 5.86
C SER A 58 15.46 1.14 4.40
N ARG A 59 14.49 1.16 3.48
CA ARG A 59 14.73 1.19 2.03
C ARG A 59 14.72 2.61 1.50
N TYR A 60 15.57 2.85 0.50
CA TYR A 60 15.53 4.11 -0.23
C TYR A 60 14.27 4.17 -1.10
N TRP A 61 13.59 5.31 -1.10
CA TRP A 61 12.48 5.61 -1.99
C TRP A 61 12.58 7.08 -2.43
N PRO A 62 12.21 7.43 -3.67
CA PRO A 62 12.21 8.83 -4.11
C PRO A 62 11.37 9.71 -3.18
N GLU A 63 11.89 10.88 -2.79
CA GLU A 63 11.24 11.78 -1.83
C GLU A 63 9.85 12.24 -2.29
N ASN A 64 9.65 12.40 -3.60
CA ASN A 64 8.37 12.77 -4.20
C ASN A 64 7.33 11.63 -4.19
N GLU A 65 7.74 10.42 -3.84
CA GLU A 65 6.91 9.20 -3.81
C GLU A 65 6.84 8.60 -2.39
N LEU A 66 7.40 9.28 -1.38
CA LEU A 66 7.47 8.81 0.00
C LEU A 66 6.77 9.80 0.94
N ILE A 67 5.82 9.29 1.72
CA ILE A 67 5.14 10.05 2.77
C ILE A 67 5.56 9.47 4.12
N THR A 68 6.30 10.25 4.90
CA THR A 68 6.69 9.86 6.25
C THR A 68 5.64 10.29 7.26
N THR A 69 5.12 9.34 8.04
CA THR A 69 4.12 9.62 9.10
C THR A 69 4.25 8.64 10.26
N ASN A 70 3.59 8.93 11.38
CA ASN A 70 3.49 7.98 12.47
C ASN A 70 2.50 6.86 12.14
N ILE A 71 3.03 5.74 11.62
CA ILE A 71 2.24 4.56 11.24
C ILE A 71 1.53 3.91 12.44
N ASN A 72 2.07 4.07 13.64
CA ASN A 72 1.46 3.51 14.85
C ASN A 72 0.24 4.32 15.34
N SER A 73 -0.05 5.47 14.73
CA SER A 73 -1.19 6.32 15.08
C SER A 73 -2.28 6.27 14.02
N TYR A 74 -3.47 5.81 14.41
CA TYR A 74 -4.64 5.82 13.55
C TYR A 74 -4.97 7.23 13.05
N GLN A 75 -4.88 8.25 13.91
CA GLN A 75 -5.19 9.64 13.56
C GLN A 75 -4.23 10.17 12.48
N SER A 76 -2.95 9.80 12.56
CA SER A 76 -1.95 10.23 11.60
C SER A 76 -2.15 9.55 10.24
N LEU A 77 -2.47 8.25 10.23
CA LEU A 77 -2.81 7.54 8.99
C LEU A 77 -4.12 8.05 8.37
N ASP A 78 -5.15 8.26 9.19
CA ASP A 78 -6.44 8.79 8.72
C ASP A 78 -6.29 10.19 8.11
N PHE A 79 -5.52 11.08 8.75
CA PHE A 79 -5.23 12.40 8.21
C PHE A 79 -4.52 12.33 6.85
N VAL A 80 -3.45 11.52 6.75
CA VAL A 80 -2.69 11.38 5.49
C VAL A 80 -3.56 10.78 4.39
N LEU A 81 -4.30 9.70 4.67
CA LEU A 81 -5.15 9.06 3.67
C LEU A 81 -6.26 10.00 3.20
N LYS A 82 -6.85 10.79 4.10
CA LYS A 82 -7.82 11.82 3.73
C LYS A 82 -7.21 12.90 2.86
N ALA A 83 -5.99 13.35 3.15
CA ALA A 83 -5.31 14.36 2.35
C ALA A 83 -4.97 13.89 0.93
N ILE A 84 -4.82 12.58 0.71
CA ILE A 84 -4.54 12.00 -0.61
C ILE A 84 -5.83 11.72 -1.40
N LEU A 85 -6.90 11.30 -0.70
CA LEU A 85 -8.14 10.80 -1.32
C LEU A 85 -9.25 11.85 -1.45
N LEU A 86 -9.12 13.01 -0.79
CA LEU A 86 -10.02 14.16 -0.90
C LEU A 86 -9.42 15.21 -1.84
#